data_AF-A0A7Y0SRE0-F1
#
_entry.id   AF-A0A7Y0SRE0-F1
#
_cell.length_a   1.000
_cell.length_b   1.000
_cell.length_c   1.000
_cell.angle_alpha   90.00
_cell.angle_beta   90.00
_cell.angle_gamma   90.00
#
_symmetry.space_group_name_H-M   'P 1'
#
loop_
_entity.id
_entity.type
_entity.pdbx_description
1 polymer ?
#
loop_
_entity_poly.entity_id
_entity_poly.type
_entity_poly.pdbx_seq_one_letter_code
_entity_poly.pdbx_strand_id
1 'polypeptide(L)' 'MKRLLLLLCALVSFSTFSAPKSDLWPYWKQSNQANQTQISHQEWQQLLDTYLVEQGENTLFRYSQV' A
#
# COMPACT_ATOMS: atom_id res chain seq x y z
N MET A 1 13.83 -3.06 -40.03
CA MET A 1 14.05 -2.23 -38.82
C MET A 1 12.94 -2.40 -37.77
N LYS A 2 11.64 -2.23 -38.09
CA LYS A 2 10.54 -2.38 -37.11
C LYS A 2 10.50 -3.74 -36.37
N ARG A 3 10.76 -4.84 -37.07
CA ARG A 3 10.84 -6.19 -36.47
C ARG A 3 12.00 -6.34 -35.48
N LEU A 4 13.12 -5.69 -35.78
CA LEU A 4 14.31 -5.68 -34.92
C LEU A 4 14.05 -4.88 -33.64
N LEU A 5 13.35 -3.74 -33.76
CA LEU A 5 12.90 -2.93 -32.63
C LEU A 5 11.92 -3.69 -31.73
N LEU A 6 10.94 -4.39 -32.31
CA LEU A 6 10.00 -5.23 -31.55
C LEU A 6 10.70 -6.36 -30.81
N LEU A 7 11.69 -7.01 -31.44
CA LEU A 7 12.52 -8.02 -30.79
C LEU A 7 13.31 -7.41 -29.62
N LEU A 8 13.85 -6.20 -29.78
CA LEU A 8 14.56 -5.50 -28.71
C LEU A 8 13.65 -5.18 -27.52
N CYS A 9 12.43 -4.70 -27.77
CA CYS A 9 11.46 -4.42 -26.70
C CYS A 9 11.03 -5.67 -25.95
N ALA A 10 10.85 -6.79 -26.68
CA ALA A 10 10.49 -8.08 -26.07
C ALA A 10 11.60 -8.65 -25.18
N LEU A 11 12.87 -8.34 -25.45
CA LEU A 11 13.99 -8.78 -24.62
C LEU A 11 14.06 -8.04 -23.28
N VAL A 12 13.59 -6.79 -23.21
CA VAL A 12 13.67 -5.94 -22.01
C VAL A 12 12.42 -6.03 -21.12
N SER A 13 11.31 -6.56 -21.63
CA SER A 13 10.03 -6.64 -20.89
C SER A 13 10.03 -7.59 -19.69
N PHE A 14 11.03 -8.45 -19.54
CA PHE A 14 11.13 -9.39 -18.40
C PHE A 14 11.78 -8.79 -17.15
N SER A 15 12.14 -7.51 -17.19
CA SER A 15 12.75 -6.78 -16.08
C SER A 15 11.70 -6.39 -15.03
N THR A 16 11.08 -7.37 -14.36
CA THR A 16 10.17 -7.10 -13.25
C THR A 16 10.96 -6.98 -11.95
N PHE A 17 10.85 -5.82 -11.29
CA PHE A 17 11.36 -5.66 -9.94
C PHE A 17 10.33 -6.27 -8.99
N SER A 18 10.57 -7.52 -8.57
CA SER A 18 9.79 -8.13 -7.51
C SER A 18 9.94 -7.33 -6.23
N ALA A 19 8.89 -7.36 -5.40
CA ALA A 19 9.02 -6.87 -4.03
C ALA A 19 10.23 -7.54 -3.36
N PRO A 20 10.96 -6.82 -2.50
CA PRO A 20 12.04 -7.40 -1.70
C PRO A 20 11.56 -8.69 -1.05
N LYS A 21 12.46 -9.68 -0.95
CA LYS A 21 12.17 -10.94 -0.26
C LYS A 21 11.50 -10.64 1.08
N SER A 22 10.49 -11.43 1.46
CA SER A 22 9.72 -11.26 2.70
C SER A 22 10.52 -11.61 3.96
N ASP A 23 11.80 -11.28 3.96
CA ASP A 23 12.67 -11.41 5.12
C ASP A 23 12.11 -10.51 6.23
N LEU A 24 12.09 -11.04 7.45
CA LEU A 24 11.59 -10.33 8.62
C LEU A 24 12.40 -9.05 8.80
N TRP A 25 11.75 -7.89 8.74
CA TRP A 25 12.45 -6.64 9.05
C TRP A 25 12.91 -6.66 10.51
N PRO A 26 14.17 -6.32 10.80
CA PRO A 26 14.68 -6.27 12.17
C PRO A 26 13.81 -5.42 13.12
N TYR A 27 13.13 -4.39 12.60
CA TYR A 27 12.17 -3.56 13.34
C TYR A 27 10.95 -4.35 13.87
N TRP A 28 10.47 -5.33 13.12
CA TRP A 28 9.36 -6.18 13.56
C TRP A 28 9.81 -7.24 14.57
N LYS A 29 11.11 -7.49 14.71
CA LYS A 29 11.67 -8.45 15.68
C LYS A 29 11.49 -7.98 17.13
N GLN A 30 11.36 -6.67 17.38
CA GLN A 30 11.05 -6.14 18.71
C GLN A 30 9.55 -6.22 19.05
N SER A 31 8.72 -6.85 18.20
CA SER A 31 7.30 -7.04 18.50
C SER A 31 7.10 -7.75 19.85
N ASN A 32 6.13 -7.27 20.62
CA ASN A 32 5.75 -7.84 21.90
C ASN A 32 4.29 -8.28 21.85
N GLN A 33 4.06 -9.57 21.62
CA GLN A 33 2.74 -10.18 21.52
C GLN A 33 2.01 -10.22 22.87
N ALA A 34 2.73 -10.10 23.98
CA ALA A 34 2.17 -10.02 25.33
C ALA A 34 1.79 -8.58 25.74
N ASN A 35 1.93 -7.61 24.83
CA ASN A 35 1.57 -6.23 25.10
C ASN A 35 0.06 -6.08 25.32
N GLN A 36 -0.34 -5.62 26.50
CA GLN A 36 -1.75 -5.37 26.87
C GLN A 36 -2.14 -3.89 26.71
N THR A 37 -1.25 -3.05 26.17
CA THR A 37 -1.52 -1.63 25.94
C THR A 37 -2.71 -1.48 25.02
N GLN A 38 -3.72 -0.74 25.48
CA GLN A 38 -4.84 -0.33 24.64
C GLN A 38 -4.45 0.92 23.86
N ILE A 39 -4.37 0.78 22.54
CA ILE A 39 -4.13 1.90 21.63
C ILE A 39 -5.49 2.47 21.23
N SER A 40 -5.72 3.74 21.51
CA SER A 40 -6.94 4.41 21.08
C SER A 40 -6.93 4.56 19.57
N HIS A 41 -8.03 4.16 18.93
CA HIS A 41 -8.27 4.39 17.50
C HIS A 41 -9.18 5.59 17.25
N GLN A 42 -9.43 6.41 18.27
CA GLN A 42 -10.38 7.53 18.19
C GLN A 42 -9.98 8.57 17.14
N GLU A 43 -8.71 8.94 17.06
CA GLU A 43 -8.23 9.91 16.06
C GLU A 43 -8.43 9.39 14.64
N TRP A 44 -8.15 8.10 14.43
CA TRP A 44 -8.40 7.43 13.16
C TRP A 44 -9.89 7.40 12.82
N GLN A 45 -10.75 7.09 13.81
CA GLN A 45 -12.19 7.10 13.63
C GLN A 45 -12.71 8.49 13.26
N GLN A 46 -12.27 9.54 13.96
CA GLN A 46 -12.66 10.92 13.67
C GLN A 46 -12.28 11.34 12.24
N LEU A 47 -11.09 10.95 11.78
CA LEU A 47 -10.65 11.19 10.42
C LEU A 47 -11.54 10.49 9.39
N LEU A 48 -11.88 9.22 9.62
CA LEU A 48 -12.77 8.47 8.74
C LEU A 48 -14.20 9.04 8.76
N ASP A 49 -14.75 9.34 9.93
CA ASP A 49 -16.08 9.92 10.07
C ASP A 49 -16.22 11.26 9.33
N THR A 50 -15.13 12.03 9.26
CA THR A 50 -15.12 13.35 8.62
C THR A 50 -14.94 13.27 7.10
N TYR A 51 -14.06 12.39 6.63
CA TYR A 51 -13.56 12.43 5.25
C TYR A 51 -13.95 11.22 4.40
N LEU A 52 -14.46 10.15 4.98
CA LEU A 52 -14.94 8.99 4.25
C LEU A 52 -16.39 9.23 3.81
N VAL A 53 -16.69 8.97 2.54
CA VAL A 53 -18.01 9.19 1.96
C VAL A 53 -18.38 8.02 1.06
N GLU A 54 -19.64 7.62 1.12
CA GLU A 54 -20.19 6.65 0.18
C GLU A 54 -20.79 7.37 -1.04
N GLN A 55 -20.46 6.88 -2.24
CA GLN A 55 -21.00 7.38 -3.50
C GLN A 55 -21.30 6.20 -4.44
N GLY A 56 -22.57 5.80 -4.48
CA GLY A 56 -23.00 4.60 -5.21
C GLY A 56 -22.40 3.35 -4.58
N GLU A 57 -21.66 2.57 -5.37
CA GLU A 57 -20.97 1.36 -4.91
C GLU A 57 -19.54 1.63 -4.38
N ASN A 58 -19.12 2.90 -4.32
CA ASN A 58 -17.77 3.25 -3.90
C ASN A 58 -17.76 3.89 -2.51
N THR A 59 -16.69 3.62 -1.77
CA THR A 59 -16.30 4.36 -0.57
C THR A 59 -15.08 5.20 -0.90
N LEU A 60 -15.23 6.52 -0.83
CA LEU A 60 -14.24 7.51 -1.26
C LEU A 60 -13.71 8.31 -0.08
N PHE A 61 -12.47 8.80 -0.19
CA PHE A 61 -11.84 9.63 0.82
C PHE A 61 -11.58 11.05 0.28
N ARG A 62 -11.99 12.08 1.02
CA ARG A 62 -11.89 13.50 0.61
C ARG A 62 -10.52 14.12 0.87
N TYR A 63 -9.49 13.67 0.14
CA TYR A 63 -8.11 14.17 0.29
C TYR A 63 -7.95 15.70 0.18
N SER A 64 -8.81 16.37 -0.59
CA SER A 64 -8.74 17.83 -0.75
C SER A 64 -9.22 18.64 0.45
N GLN A 65 -9.80 17.99 1.46
CA GLN A 65 -10.38 18.65 2.64
C GLN A 65 -9.64 18.35 3.95
N VAL A 66 -8.60 17.50 3.89
CA VAL A 66 -7.77 17.13 5.05
C VAL A 66 -6.74 18.20 5.38
#